data_AF-A0A1B9CUH7-F1
#
_entry.id   AF-A0A1B9CUH7-F1
#
_cell.length_a   1.000
_cell.length_b   1.000
_cell.length_c   1.000
_cell.angle_alpha   90.00
_cell.angle_beta   90.00
_cell.angle_gamma   90.00
#
_symmetry.space_group_name_H-M   'P 1'
#
loop_
_entity.id
_entity.type
_entity.pdbx_description
1 polymer ?
#
loop_
_entity_poly.entity_id
_entity_poly.type
_entity_poly.pdbx_seq_one_letter_code
_entity_poly.pdbx_strand_id
1 'polypeptide(L)'
;MINTVTTVVVALLGVHIIAKFVFFALPYAKRRRALDASYGDRPSATSTSDWVLLIFTVLLCALLLWRGVEAVSFLGGLWIGATLIQLYFHRFHDPVPAERAAPPPTSPLKEMSYAIQSSPWRAWPQMAVLAVLVAWNLTLILH
;
A
#
# COMPACT_ATOMS: atom_id res chain seq x y z
N MET A 1 -25.22 9.38 -12.53
CA MET A 1 -25.03 8.20 -11.65
C MET A 1 -23.62 7.66 -11.71
N ILE A 2 -23.08 7.31 -12.89
CA ILE A 2 -21.73 6.73 -13.00
C ILE A 2 -20.62 7.65 -12.43
N ASN A 3 -20.72 8.96 -12.65
CA ASN A 3 -19.78 9.94 -12.10
C ASN A 3 -19.79 9.91 -10.56
N THR A 4 -20.98 9.91 -9.96
CA THR A 4 -21.15 9.82 -8.51
C THR A 4 -20.57 8.53 -7.95
N VAL A 5 -20.82 7.39 -8.61
CA VAL A 5 -20.26 6.09 -8.19
C VAL A 5 -18.74 6.09 -8.27
N THR A 6 -18.16 6.55 -9.39
CA THR A 6 -16.69 6.64 -9.53
C THR A 6 -16.09 7.55 -8.46
N THR A 7 -16.69 8.72 -8.21
CA THR A 7 -16.22 9.63 -7.15
C THR A 7 -16.27 8.97 -5.77
N VAL A 8 -17.37 8.29 -5.43
CA VAL A 8 -17.49 7.57 -4.15
C VAL A 8 -16.46 6.46 -4.04
N VAL A 9 -16.28 5.65 -5.09
CA VAL A 9 -15.28 4.57 -5.12
C VAL A 9 -13.87 5.14 -4.92
N VAL A 10 -13.49 6.18 -5.66
CA VAL A 10 -12.17 6.80 -5.54
C VAL A 10 -11.97 7.44 -4.17
N ALA A 11 -12.99 8.10 -3.61
CA ALA A 11 -12.93 8.66 -2.27
C ALA A 11 -12.73 7.56 -1.21
N LEU A 12 -13.47 6.45 -1.32
CA LEU A 12 -13.30 5.29 -0.43
C LEU A 12 -11.91 4.67 -0.57
N LEU A 13 -11.36 4.58 -1.79
CA LEU A 13 -9.99 4.12 -2.02
C LEU A 13 -8.96 5.07 -1.40
N GLY A 14 -9.18 6.39 -1.50
CA GLY A 14 -8.37 7.40 -0.81
C GLY A 14 -8.37 7.19 0.71
N VAL A 15 -9.55 7.07 1.32
CA VAL A 15 -9.67 6.76 2.75
C VAL A 15 -9.01 5.43 3.10
N HIS A 16 -9.16 4.40 2.26
CA HIS A 16 -8.54 3.10 2.45
C HIS A 16 -7.01 3.17 2.45
N ILE A 17 -6.39 4.03 1.64
CA ILE A 17 -4.93 4.25 1.66
C ILE A 17 -4.48 4.73 3.04
N ILE A 18 -5.15 5.74 3.61
CA ILE A 18 -4.82 6.26 4.94
C ILE A 18 -5.07 5.20 6.02
N ALA A 19 -6.20 4.49 5.93
CA ALA A 19 -6.57 3.48 6.90
C ALA A 19 -5.53 2.35 7.02
N LYS A 20 -4.80 2.02 5.95
CA LYS A 20 -3.71 1.04 6.00
C LYS A 20 -2.60 1.45 6.97
N PHE A 21 -2.34 2.74 7.16
CA PHE A 21 -1.31 3.19 8.10
C PHE A 21 -1.69 2.96 9.56
N VAL A 22 -2.98 2.82 9.88
CA VAL A 22 -3.43 2.46 11.23
C VAL A 22 -2.86 1.11 11.67
N PHE A 23 -2.64 0.19 10.73
CA PHE A 23 -2.00 -1.10 11.03
C PHE A 23 -0.60 -0.92 11.64
N PHE A 24 0.17 0.08 11.21
CA PHE A 24 1.51 0.36 11.74
C PHE A 24 1.51 0.95 13.14
N ALA A 25 0.38 1.52 13.59
CA ALA A 25 0.22 1.99 14.96
C ALA A 25 -0.03 0.84 15.97
N LEU A 26 -0.41 -0.36 15.50
CA LEU A 26 -0.62 -1.52 16.38
C LEU A 26 0.69 -1.97 17.04
N PRO A 27 0.69 -2.51 18.28
CA PRO A 27 1.89 -3.07 18.89
C PRO A 27 2.56 -4.15 18.02
N TYR A 28 3.88 -4.23 18.06
CA TYR A 28 4.67 -5.18 17.24
C TYR A 28 4.13 -6.61 17.31
N ALA A 29 3.81 -7.10 18.52
CA ALA A 29 3.27 -8.46 18.71
C ALA A 29 1.97 -8.71 17.93
N LYS A 30 1.07 -7.72 17.84
CA LYS A 30 -0.18 -7.84 17.08
C LYS A 30 0.08 -7.85 15.58
N ARG A 31 0.98 -6.98 15.10
CA ARG A 31 1.39 -6.95 13.69
C ARG A 31 2.08 -8.25 13.26
N ARG A 32 2.99 -8.75 14.10
CA ARG A 32 3.69 -10.04 13.96
C ARG A 32 2.68 -11.18 13.84
N ARG A 33 1.72 -11.28 14.77
CA ARG A 33 0.69 -12.33 14.75
C ARG A 33 -0.20 -12.26 13.52
N ALA A 34 -0.63 -11.07 13.11
CA ALA A 34 -1.42 -10.90 11.90
C ALA A 34 -0.63 -11.32 10.66
N LEU A 35 0.65 -10.94 10.60
CA LEU A 35 1.55 -11.32 9.52
C LEU A 35 1.76 -12.84 9.48
N ASP A 36 1.97 -13.49 10.62
CA ASP A 36 2.12 -14.95 10.69
C ASP A 36 0.84 -15.68 10.26
N ALA A 37 -0.33 -15.17 10.63
CA ALA A 37 -1.61 -15.70 10.18
C ALA A 37 -1.77 -15.56 8.65
N SER A 38 -1.23 -14.50 8.04
CA SER A 38 -1.29 -14.30 6.59
C SER A 38 -0.34 -15.23 5.84
N TYR A 39 0.86 -15.52 6.36
CA TYR A 39 1.83 -16.39 5.66
C TYR A 39 1.65 -17.88 5.98
N GLY A 40 1.23 -18.23 7.20
CA GLY A 40 1.21 -19.62 7.67
C GLY A 40 2.52 -20.35 7.35
N ASP A 41 2.41 -21.61 6.93
CA ASP A 41 3.54 -22.41 6.44
C ASP A 41 3.78 -22.26 4.92
N ARG A 42 3.09 -21.35 4.23
CA ARG A 42 3.10 -21.26 2.76
C ARG A 42 3.89 -20.06 2.26
N PRO A 43 4.88 -20.25 1.37
CA PRO A 43 5.67 -19.15 0.82
C PRO A 43 4.88 -18.22 -0.13
N SER A 44 3.71 -18.63 -0.62
CA SER A 44 2.90 -17.93 -1.63
C SER A 44 1.61 -17.31 -1.09
N ALA A 45 1.49 -17.12 0.22
CA ALA A 45 0.20 -16.91 0.87
C ALA A 45 -0.60 -15.66 0.42
N THR A 46 0.04 -14.67 -0.20
CA THR A 46 -0.64 -13.48 -0.75
C THR A 46 -0.90 -13.53 -2.26
N SER A 47 -0.41 -14.55 -2.97
CA SER A 47 -0.38 -14.59 -4.44
C SER A 47 -1.74 -14.38 -5.10
N THR A 48 -2.80 -15.01 -4.57
CA THR A 48 -4.18 -14.81 -5.09
C THR A 48 -4.66 -13.39 -4.85
N SER A 49 -4.39 -12.82 -3.67
CA SER A 49 -4.75 -11.43 -3.37
C SER A 49 -4.02 -10.46 -4.29
N ASP A 50 -2.75 -10.73 -4.61
CA ASP A 50 -1.95 -9.89 -5.50
C ASP A 50 -2.55 -9.85 -6.92
N TRP A 51 -2.97 -11.00 -7.46
CA TRP A 51 -3.67 -11.07 -8.74
C TRP A 51 -5.02 -10.36 -8.73
N VAL A 52 -5.82 -10.54 -7.67
CA VAL A 52 -7.12 -9.85 -7.53
C VAL A 52 -6.93 -8.33 -7.49
N LEU A 53 -5.95 -7.85 -6.72
CA LEU A 53 -5.64 -6.42 -6.63
C LEU A 53 -5.10 -5.86 -7.95
N LEU A 54 -4.30 -6.63 -8.69
CA LEU A 54 -3.82 -6.24 -10.01
C LEU A 54 -4.98 -6.07 -10.98
N ILE A 55 -5.87 -7.07 -11.08
CA ILE A 55 -7.07 -7.01 -11.94
C ILE A 55 -7.92 -5.80 -11.55
N PHE A 56 -8.21 -5.62 -10.26
CA PHE A 56 -8.98 -4.48 -9.77
C PHE A 56 -8.34 -3.13 -10.15
N THR A 57 -7.00 -3.01 -10.02
CA THR A 57 -6.26 -1.80 -10.39
C THR A 57 -6.35 -1.52 -11.89
N VAL A 58 -6.21 -2.53 -12.74
CA VAL A 58 -6.34 -2.40 -14.20
C VAL A 58 -7.76 -1.94 -14.58
N LEU A 59 -8.79 -2.53 -13.98
CA LEU A 59 -10.18 -2.14 -14.22
C LEU A 59 -10.45 -0.69 -13.78
N LEU A 60 -9.89 -0.28 -12.64
CA LEU A 60 -9.99 1.10 -12.17
C LEU A 60 -9.28 2.08 -13.11
N CYS A 61 -8.07 1.75 -13.59
CA CYS A 61 -7.36 2.56 -14.59
C CYS A 61 -8.18 2.71 -15.87
N ALA A 62 -8.74 1.62 -16.39
CA ALA A 62 -9.60 1.65 -17.58
C ALA A 62 -10.84 2.54 -17.35
N LEU A 63 -11.47 2.44 -16.18
CA LEU A 63 -12.60 3.29 -15.79
C LEU A 63 -12.20 4.78 -15.75
N LEU A 64 -11.07 5.13 -15.13
CA LEU A 64 -10.60 6.52 -15.02
C LEU A 64 -10.23 7.11 -16.39
N LEU A 65 -9.60 6.33 -17.26
CA LEU A 65 -9.30 6.72 -18.65
C LEU A 65 -10.58 6.91 -19.46
N TRP A 66 -11.55 6.00 -19.35
CA TRP A 66 -12.85 6.13 -19.99
C TRP A 66 -13.64 7.36 -19.51
N ARG A 67 -13.43 7.78 -18.26
CA ARG A 67 -13.99 9.00 -17.68
C ARG A 67 -13.31 10.28 -18.17
N GLY A 68 -12.24 10.18 -18.96
CA GLY A 68 -11.54 11.31 -19.55
C GLY A 68 -10.56 11.99 -18.60
N VAL A 69 -9.88 11.24 -17.73
CA VAL A 69 -8.77 11.79 -16.94
C VAL A 69 -7.73 12.41 -17.88
N GLU A 70 -7.26 13.60 -17.52
CA GLU A 70 -6.28 14.32 -18.30
C GLU A 70 -4.93 13.58 -18.27
N ALA A 71 -4.30 13.41 -19.44
CA ALA A 71 -3.17 12.51 -19.62
C ALA A 71 -1.93 12.94 -18.84
N VAL A 72 -1.64 14.24 -18.76
CA VAL A 72 -0.52 14.79 -17.99
C VAL A 72 -0.71 14.52 -16.50
N SER A 73 -1.91 14.75 -15.98
CA SER A 73 -2.27 14.50 -14.58
C SER A 73 -2.20 13.01 -14.24
N PHE A 74 -2.69 12.15 -15.14
CA PHE A 74 -2.64 10.71 -14.96
C PHE A 74 -1.20 10.17 -14.96
N LEU A 75 -0.40 10.55 -15.96
CA LEU A 75 0.99 10.14 -16.07
C LEU A 75 1.84 10.67 -14.90
N GLY A 76 1.62 11.93 -14.50
CA GLY A 76 2.24 12.52 -13.32
C GLY A 76 1.90 11.74 -12.05
N GLY A 77 0.62 11.39 -11.85
CA GLY A 77 0.17 10.57 -10.73
C GLY A 77 0.82 9.17 -10.71
N LEU A 78 0.93 8.51 -11.87
CA LEU A 78 1.60 7.21 -12.00
C LEU A 78 3.08 7.30 -11.60
N TRP A 79 3.79 8.32 -12.10
CA TRP A 79 5.21 8.52 -11.79
C TRP A 79 5.44 8.82 -10.30
N ILE A 80 4.61 9.69 -9.71
CA ILE A 80 4.67 10.00 -8.27
C ILE A 80 4.42 8.72 -7.45
N GLY A 81 3.38 7.96 -7.78
CA GLY A 81 3.04 6.71 -7.09
C GLY A 81 4.16 5.67 -7.17
N ALA A 82 4.70 5.42 -8.36
CA ALA A 82 5.81 4.49 -8.57
C ALA A 82 7.05 4.91 -7.78
N THR A 83 7.36 6.20 -7.78
CA THR A 83 8.53 6.76 -7.08
C THR A 83 8.37 6.65 -5.56
N LEU A 84 7.18 6.93 -5.02
CA LEU A 84 6.91 6.80 -3.59
C LEU A 84 7.05 5.34 -3.12
N ILE A 85 6.59 4.37 -3.92
CA ILE A 85 6.73 2.94 -3.61
C ILE A 85 8.22 2.53 -3.62
N GLN A 86 8.99 2.96 -4.63
CA GLN A 86 10.43 2.70 -4.69
C GLN A 86 11.15 3.27 -3.45
N LEU A 87 10.91 4.55 -3.15
CA LEU A 87 11.51 5.20 -1.98
C LEU A 87 11.08 4.54 -0.67
N TYR A 88 9.83 4.06 -0.58
CA TYR A 88 9.34 3.32 0.58
C TYR A 88 10.17 2.06 0.81
N PHE A 89 10.36 1.21 -0.21
CA PHE A 89 11.15 -0.02 -0.08
C PHE A 89 12.61 0.26 0.27
N HIS A 90 13.22 1.29 -0.33
CA HIS A 90 14.62 1.66 -0.04
C HIS A 90 14.87 2.08 1.42
N ARG A 91 13.82 2.39 2.20
CA ARG A 91 13.97 2.70 3.64
C ARG A 91 14.21 1.47 4.51
N PHE A 92 13.97 0.27 3.98
CA PHE A 92 14.13 -0.99 4.70
C PHE A 92 15.42 -1.72 4.29
N HIS A 93 16.53 -1.00 4.26
CA HIS A 93 17.85 -1.53 3.87
C HIS A 93 18.68 -2.08 5.05
N ASP A 94 18.36 -1.72 6.28
CA ASP A 94 19.13 -2.23 7.43
C ASP A 94 18.77 -3.68 7.74
N PRO A 95 19.75 -4.48 8.20
CA PRO A 95 19.50 -5.84 8.65
C PRO A 95 18.44 -5.92 9.75
N VAL A 96 17.57 -6.92 9.65
CA VAL A 96 16.59 -7.22 10.70
C VAL A 96 17.30 -7.96 11.84
N PRO A 97 17.13 -7.55 13.11
CA PRO A 97 17.66 -8.28 14.25
C PRO A 97 17.19 -9.74 14.26
N ALA A 98 18.05 -10.66 14.72
CA ALA A 98 17.81 -12.10 14.66
C ALA A 98 16.50 -12.51 15.35
N GLU A 99 16.17 -11.89 16.48
CA GLU A 99 14.95 -12.11 17.25
C GLU A 99 13.66 -11.62 16.55
N ARG A 100 13.80 -10.83 15.48
CA ARG A 100 12.68 -10.33 14.65
C ARG A 100 12.73 -10.86 13.21
N ALA A 101 13.68 -11.73 12.90
CA ALA A 101 13.86 -12.29 11.56
C ALA A 101 12.74 -13.26 11.18
N ALA A 102 12.58 -13.50 9.88
CA ALA A 102 11.61 -14.47 9.38
C ALA A 102 12.01 -15.90 9.80
N PRO A 103 11.11 -16.67 10.46
CA PRO A 103 11.37 -18.07 10.72
C PRO A 103 11.37 -18.83 9.39
N PRO A 104 12.27 -19.80 9.22
CA PRO A 104 12.26 -20.70 8.08
C PRO A 104 10.92 -21.45 7.92
N PRO A 105 10.50 -21.78 6.69
CA PRO A 105 11.11 -21.38 5.42
C PRO A 105 10.88 -19.88 5.14
N THR A 106 11.90 -19.22 4.59
CA THR A 106 11.83 -17.82 4.20
C THR A 106 11.63 -17.68 2.69
N SER A 107 10.88 -16.66 2.30
CA SER A 107 10.80 -16.18 0.92
C SER A 107 11.15 -14.70 0.93
N PRO A 108 11.63 -14.11 -0.19
CA PRO A 108 11.95 -12.69 -0.23
C PRO A 108 10.78 -11.79 0.21
N LEU A 109 9.56 -12.18 -0.13
CA LEU A 109 8.35 -11.45 0.26
C LEU A 109 8.09 -11.54 1.78
N LYS A 110 8.27 -12.73 2.38
CA LYS A 110 8.15 -12.93 3.83
C LYS A 110 9.22 -12.14 4.57
N GLU A 111 10.47 -12.18 4.11
CA GLU A 111 11.59 -11.42 4.68
C GLU A 111 11.33 -9.91 4.63
N MET A 112 10.93 -9.39 3.47
CA MET A 112 10.58 -7.97 3.31
C MET A 112 9.44 -7.56 4.25
N SER A 113 8.39 -8.40 4.34
CA SER A 113 7.27 -8.13 5.25
C SER A 113 7.73 -8.09 6.71
N TYR A 114 8.60 -9.02 7.13
CA TYR A 114 9.20 -9.02 8.47
C TYR A 114 10.06 -7.77 8.71
N ALA A 115 10.87 -7.36 7.72
CA ALA A 115 11.68 -6.15 7.79
C ALA A 115 10.80 -4.90 8.01
N ILE A 116 9.72 -4.78 7.24
CA ILE A 116 8.73 -3.71 7.40
C ILE A 116 8.11 -3.73 8.81
N GLN A 117 7.67 -4.89 9.30
CA GLN A 117 7.02 -4.96 10.61
C GLN A 117 7.97 -4.71 11.79
N SER A 118 9.27 -5.02 11.62
CA SER A 118 10.30 -4.78 12.62
C SER A 118 10.45 -3.30 12.95
N SER A 119 10.30 -2.42 11.95
CA SER A 119 10.56 -0.98 12.04
C SER A 119 9.73 -0.19 11.00
N PRO A 120 8.38 -0.20 11.07
CA PRO A 120 7.52 0.36 10.01
C PRO A 120 7.72 1.87 9.81
N TRP A 121 8.18 2.56 10.85
CA TRP A 121 8.41 4.00 10.83
C TRP A 121 9.61 4.44 9.98
N ARG A 122 10.45 3.51 9.49
CA ARG A 122 11.56 3.87 8.59
C ARG A 122 11.10 4.62 7.34
N ALA A 123 9.91 4.30 6.83
CA ALA A 123 9.32 4.96 5.67
C ALA A 123 8.36 6.11 6.02
N TRP A 124 8.45 6.69 7.23
CA TRP A 124 7.57 7.77 7.65
C TRP A 124 7.53 8.97 6.68
N PRO A 125 8.62 9.41 6.02
CA PRO A 125 8.54 10.55 5.10
C PRO A 125 7.64 10.24 3.89
N GLN A 126 7.76 9.02 3.33
CA GLN A 126 6.96 8.59 2.18
C GLN A 126 5.48 8.43 2.58
N MET A 127 5.22 7.87 3.77
CA MET A 127 3.87 7.75 4.30
C MET A 127 3.23 9.12 4.55
N ALA A 128 3.99 10.09 5.08
CA ALA A 128 3.51 11.45 5.31
C ALA A 128 3.18 12.17 3.99
N VAL A 129 4.06 12.09 2.99
CA VAL A 129 3.80 12.66 1.66
C VAL A 129 2.54 12.05 1.04
N LEU A 130 2.43 10.71 1.05
CA LEU A 130 1.24 10.04 0.54
C LEU A 130 -0.02 10.46 1.29
N ALA A 131 0.05 10.58 2.61
CA ALA A 131 -1.09 10.99 3.44
C ALA A 131 -1.56 12.41 3.13
N VAL A 132 -0.63 13.36 2.99
CA VAL A 132 -0.95 14.75 2.63
C VAL A 132 -1.59 14.82 1.24
N LEU A 133 -1.01 14.12 0.25
CA LEU A 133 -1.56 14.10 -1.12
C LEU A 133 -2.98 13.53 -1.14
N VAL A 134 -3.22 12.43 -0.42
CA VAL A 134 -4.55 11.81 -0.34
C VAL A 134 -5.53 12.72 0.39
N ALA A 135 -5.18 13.26 1.56
CA ALA A 135 -6.05 14.16 2.32
C ALA A 135 -6.42 15.40 1.51
N TRP A 136 -5.45 16.01 0.84
CA TRP A 136 -5.66 17.16 -0.04
C TRP A 136 -6.65 16.83 -1.16
N ASN A 137 -6.44 15.73 -1.89
CA ASN A 137 -7.35 15.35 -2.97
C ASN A 137 -8.75 14.97 -2.47
N LEU A 138 -8.88 14.37 -1.29
CA LEU A 138 -10.19 14.13 -0.66
C LEU A 138 -10.90 15.45 -0.34
N THR A 139 -10.19 16.47 0.15
CA THR A 139 -10.82 17.79 0.37
C THR A 139 -11.30 18.42 -0.93
N LEU A 140 -10.54 18.30 -2.03
CA LEU A 140 -10.95 18.82 -3.35
C LEU A 140 -12.16 18.07 -3.95
N ILE A 141 -12.36 16.80 -3.60
CA ILE A 141 -13.52 16.02 -4.07
C ILE A 141 -14.79 16.40 -3.29
N LEU A 142 -14.65 16.84 -2.04
CA LEU A 142 -15.76 17.17 -1.15
C LEU A 142 -16.22 18.63 -1.27
N HIS A 143 -15.44 19.50 -1.91
CA HIS A 143 -15.77 20.90 -2.22
C HIS A 143 -16.20 21.04 -3.68
#